data_AF-A0A852VBP3-F1
#
_entry.id   AF-A0A852VBP3-F1
#
_cell.length_a   1.000
_cell.length_b   1.000
_cell.length_c   1.000
_cell.angle_alpha   90.00
_cell.angle_beta   90.00
_cell.angle_gamma   90.00
#
_symmetry.space_group_name_H-M   'P 1'
#
loop_
_entity.id
_entity.type
_entity.pdbx_description
1 polymer ?
#
loop_
_entity_poly.entity_id
_entity_poly.type
_entity_poly.pdbx_seq_one_letter_code
_entity_poly.pdbx_strand_id
1 'polypeptide(L)' 'MLRIIRVLRAACGSCGGTGFVIIDGQTRQCVSCNGSGSR' A
#
# COMPACT_ATOMS: atom_id res chain seq x y z
N MET A 1 18.03 -0.54 24.67
CA MET A 1 17.26 0.48 23.92
C MET A 1 16.89 -0.10 22.56
N LEU A 2 15.71 -0.72 22.42
CA LEU A 2 15.20 -1.16 21.12
C LEU A 2 14.87 0.10 20.30
N ARG A 3 15.73 0.44 19.33
CA ARG A 3 15.40 1.43 18.31
C ARG A 3 14.35 0.79 17.41
N ILE A 4 13.07 1.05 17.70
CA ILE A 4 11.97 0.76 16.78
C ILE A 4 12.17 1.74 15.62
N ILE A 5 12.99 1.36 14.65
CA ILE A 5 12.99 1.96 13.33
C ILE A 5 11.61 1.58 12.80
N ARG A 6 10.60 2.41 13.05
CA ARG A 6 9.38 2.39 12.25
C ARG A 6 9.89 2.66 10.84
N VAL A 7 10.14 1.60 10.10
CA VAL A 7 10.26 1.68 8.65
C VAL A 7 8.90 2.24 8.26
N LEU A 8 8.81 3.56 8.12
CA LEU A 8 7.68 4.22 7.48
C LEU A 8 7.75 3.71 6.05
N ARG A 9 7.19 2.53 5.81
CA ARG A 9 6.98 2.07 4.45
C ARG A 9 6.08 3.12 3.85
N ALA A 10 6.59 3.81 2.83
CA ALA A 10 5.85 4.90 2.22
C ALA A 10 4.52 4.31 1.75
N ALA A 11 3.41 4.94 2.13
CA ALA A 11 2.11 4.56 1.61
C ALA A 11 2.22 4.59 0.09
N CYS A 12 1.84 3.49 -0.56
CA CYS A 12 2.00 3.44 -2.01
C CYS A 12 1.03 4.45 -2.62
N GLY A 13 1.60 5.41 -3.37
CA GLY A 13 0.85 6.54 -3.90
C GLY A 13 -0.27 6.13 -4.86
N SER A 14 -0.15 4.99 -5.53
CA SER A 14 -1.20 4.49 -6.44
C SER A 14 -2.42 3.95 -5.71
N CYS A 15 -2.23 3.32 -4.55
CA CYS A 15 -3.30 2.76 -3.71
C CYS A 15 -3.62 3.65 -2.50
N GLY A 16 -2.93 4.77 -2.31
CA GLY A 16 -3.07 5.63 -1.13
C GLY A 16 -2.82 4.93 0.20
N GLY A 17 -2.10 3.81 0.22
CA GLY A 17 -1.91 3.02 1.44
C GLY A 17 -2.78 1.77 1.57
N THR A 18 -3.84 1.63 0.79
CA THR A 18 -4.87 0.59 1.02
C THR A 18 -4.48 -0.79 0.49
N GLY A 19 -3.63 -0.84 -0.52
CA GLY A 19 -3.28 -2.07 -1.25
C GLY A 19 -4.22 -2.40 -2.40
N PHE A 20 -5.33 -1.69 -2.57
CA PHE A 20 -6.37 -2.02 -3.55
C PHE A 20 -6.88 -0.76 -4.26
N VAL A 21 -7.42 -0.94 -5.45
CA VAL A 21 -8.10 0.10 -6.24
C VAL A 21 -9.43 -0.44 -6.74
N ILE A 22 -10.43 0.44 -6.89
CA ILE A 22 -11.74 0.06 -7.42
C ILE A 22 -11.77 0.47 -8.89
N ILE A 23 -11.93 -0.51 -9.77
CA ILE A 23 -12.00 -0.31 -11.22
C ILE A 23 -13.30 -0.97 -11.68
N ASP A 24 -14.19 -0.21 -12.34
CA ASP A 24 -15.51 -0.68 -12.78
C ASP A 24 -16.35 -1.32 -11.66
N GLY A 25 -16.25 -0.78 -10.44
CA GLY A 25 -16.94 -1.30 -9.25
C GLY A 25 -16.35 -2.58 -8.66
N GLN A 26 -15.27 -3.11 -9.25
CA GLN A 26 -14.57 -4.27 -8.73
C GLN A 26 -13.32 -3.87 -7.95
N THR A 27 -13.15 -4.42 -6.76
CA THR A 27 -11.91 -4.28 -5.99
C THR A 27 -10.82 -5.11 -6.67
N ARG A 28 -9.79 -4.42 -7.15
CA ARG A 28 -8.61 -5.01 -7.78
C ARG A 28 -7.39 -4.74 -6.90
N GLN A 29 -6.50 -5.72 -6.82
CA GLN A 29 -5.21 -5.54 -6.16
C GLN A 29 -4.42 -4.43 -6.85
N CYS A 30 -3.91 -3.49 -6.08
CA CYS A 30 -3.12 -2.42 -6.67
C CYS A 30 -1.76 -2.96 -7.09
N VAL A 31 -1.53 -2.92 -8.39
CA VAL A 31 -0.35 -3.48 -9.06
C VAL A 31 0.93 -2.79 -8.59
N SER A 32 0.91 -1.48 -8.37
CA SER A 32 2.09 -0.71 -7.94
C SER A 32 2.63 -1.13 -6.58
N CYS A 33 1.75 -1.51 -5.64
CA CYS A 33 2.11 -1.99 -4.31
C CYS A 33 2.03 -3.52 -4.20
N ASN A 34 1.66 -4.22 -5.28
CA ASN A 34 1.34 -5.65 -5.27
C ASN A 34 0.43 -6.05 -4.10
N GLY A 35 -0.60 -5.22 -3.79
CA GLY A 35 -1.50 -5.47 -2.66
C GLY A 35 -0.99 -5.06 -1.28
N SER A 36 0.29 -4.69 -1.14
CA SER A 36 0.94 -4.46 0.16
C SER A 36 0.53 -3.16 0.85
N GLY A 37 -0.15 -2.25 0.12
CA GLY A 37 -0.47 -0.89 0.59
C GLY A 37 0.75 0.02 0.76
N SER A 38 1.96 -0.51 0.66
CA SER A 38 3.17 0.18 1.06
C SER A 38 4.33 -0.24 0.15
N ARG A 39 5.26 0.69 -0.11
CA ARG A 39 6.46 0.45 -0.92
C ARG A 39 7.70 0.36 -0.04
#